data_AF-A0AAV7ZZ16-F1
#
_entry.id   AF-A0AAV7ZZ16-F1
#
_cell.length_a   1.000
_cell.length_b   1.000
_cell.length_c   1.000
_cell.angle_alpha   90.00
_cell.angle_beta   90.00
_cell.angle_gamma   90.00
#
_symmetry.space_group_name_H-M   'P 1'
#
loop_
_entity.id
_entity.type
_entity.pdbx_description
1 polymer ?
#
loop_
_entity_poly.entity_id
_entity_poly.type
_entity_poly.pdbx_seq_one_letter_code
_entity_poly.pdbx_strand_id
1 'polypeptide(L)'
;MVDPISIHVDTYGTGIKSDKEILRIIKKNFDLTPYGIISQLDLKRPIYKKTSCYGHFGRNDPDFTWEIPKKLVFEIEEIKESKEINEKQQN
;
A
#
# COMPACT_ATOMS: atom_id res chain seq x y z
N MET A 1 2.37 14.12 12.67
CA MET A 1 2.64 13.09 11.65
C MET A 1 2.08 13.62 10.34
N VAL A 2 2.82 13.52 9.24
CA VAL A 2 2.41 14.12 7.94
C VAL A 2 1.93 12.99 7.03
N ASP A 3 0.63 12.77 7.06
CA ASP A 3 -0.05 11.86 6.14
C ASP A 3 -0.15 12.46 4.73
N PRO A 4 -0.27 11.64 3.68
CA PRO A 4 -0.53 12.14 2.33
C PRO A 4 -1.85 12.90 2.29
N ILE A 5 -1.85 14.06 1.62
CA ILE A 5 -3.05 14.91 1.48
C ILE A 5 -4.14 14.19 0.66
N SER A 6 -3.74 13.41 -0.35
CA SER A 6 -4.66 12.65 -1.20
C SER A 6 -3.99 11.37 -1.70
N ILE A 7 -4.78 10.32 -1.88
CA ILE A 7 -4.37 9.06 -2.52
C ILE A 7 -5.46 8.70 -3.52
N HIS A 8 -5.06 8.47 -4.77
CA HIS A 8 -5.93 8.07 -5.86
C HIS A 8 -5.43 6.76 -6.48
N VAL A 9 -6.37 5.91 -6.88
CA VAL A 9 -6.12 4.63 -7.55
C VAL A 9 -6.99 4.61 -8.80
N ASP A 10 -6.38 4.24 -9.93
CA ASP A 10 -7.04 4.02 -11.21
C ASP A 10 -6.54 2.70 -11.78
N THR A 11 -7.43 1.73 -11.93
CA THR A 11 -7.10 0.42 -12.52
C THR A 11 -7.34 0.35 -14.01
N TYR A 12 -7.76 1.45 -14.65
CA TYR A 12 -8.15 1.50 -16.07
C TYR A 12 -9.18 0.43 -16.46
N GLY A 13 -10.04 0.04 -15.52
CA GLY A 13 -11.06 -1.00 -15.71
C GLY A 13 -10.54 -2.44 -15.74
N THR A 14 -9.26 -2.67 -15.42
CA THR A 14 -8.66 -4.02 -15.40
C THR A 14 -8.67 -4.69 -14.02
N GLY A 15 -9.07 -3.95 -12.98
CA GLY A 15 -9.10 -4.44 -11.60
C GLY A 15 -10.20 -5.48 -11.36
N ILE A 16 -9.86 -6.57 -10.66
CA ILE A 16 -10.85 -7.54 -10.15
C ILE A 16 -11.68 -6.92 -9.00
N LYS A 17 -11.08 -6.01 -8.24
CA LYS A 17 -11.72 -5.24 -7.17
C LYS A 17 -11.90 -3.80 -7.61
N SER A 18 -12.88 -3.11 -7.03
CA SER A 18 -13.05 -1.68 -7.29
C SER A 18 -11.85 -0.88 -6.80
N ASP A 19 -11.58 0.27 -7.44
CA ASP A 19 -10.50 1.18 -7.04
C ASP A 19 -10.62 1.61 -5.56
N LYS A 20 -11.86 1.72 -5.05
CA LYS A 20 -12.14 2.03 -3.64
C LYS A 20 -11.71 0.90 -2.71
N GLU A 21 -11.96 -0.35 -3.06
CA GLU A 21 -11.48 -1.50 -2.28
C GLU A 21 -9.96 -1.60 -2.31
N ILE A 22 -9.35 -1.41 -3.48
CA ILE A 22 -7.89 -1.40 -3.63
C ILE A 22 -7.28 -0.29 -2.80
N LEU A 23 -7.86 0.92 -2.80
CA LEU A 23 -7.42 2.02 -1.96
C LEU A 23 -7.46 1.68 -0.46
N ARG A 24 -8.50 0.97 0.01
CA ARG A 24 -8.56 0.49 1.40
C ARG A 24 -7.45 -0.51 1.70
N ILE A 25 -7.20 -1.45 0.79
CA ILE A 25 -6.11 -2.43 0.92
C ILE A 25 -4.75 -1.72 0.99
N ILE A 26 -4.51 -0.72 0.12
CA ILE A 26 -3.27 0.07 0.13
C ILE A 26 -3.09 0.76 1.48
N LYS A 27 -4.11 1.48 1.96
CA LYS A 27 -4.05 2.19 3.25
C LYS A 27 -3.79 1.27 4.44
N LYS A 28 -4.29 0.02 4.40
CA LYS A 28 -4.05 -0.97 5.46
C LYS A 28 -2.62 -1.53 5.42
N ASN A 29 -2.02 -1.61 4.25
CA ASN A 29 -0.76 -2.33 4.04
C ASN A 29 0.48 -1.43 3.98
N PHE A 30 0.33 -0.15 3.63
CA PHE A 30 1.46 0.74 3.41
C PHE A 30 1.39 1.97 4.32
N ASP A 31 2.53 2.28 4.94
CA ASP A 31 2.73 3.56 5.60
C ASP A 31 3.29 4.53 4.55
N LEU A 32 2.40 5.35 4.00
CA LEU A 32 2.71 6.28 2.92
C LEU A 32 3.25 7.63 3.41
N THR A 33 3.57 7.76 4.70
CA THR A 33 4.29 8.93 5.19
C THR A 33 5.72 8.94 4.63
N PRO A 34 6.39 10.09 4.50
CA PRO A 34 7.78 10.15 4.05
C PRO A 34 8.71 9.26 4.89
N TYR A 35 8.48 9.21 6.21
CA TYR A 35 9.24 8.35 7.11
C TYR A 35 8.96 6.86 6.86
N GLY A 36 7.68 6.50 6.72
CA GLY A 36 7.25 5.14 6.40
C GLY A 36 7.90 4.60 5.13
N ILE A 37 7.89 5.40 4.06
CA ILE A 37 8.52 5.04 2.78
C ILE A 37 10.03 4.82 2.94
N ILE A 38 10.74 5.77 3.58
CA ILE A 38 12.18 5.66 3.80
C ILE A 38 12.54 4.42 4.61
N SER A 39 11.78 4.13 5.66
CA SER A 39 12.03 3.00 6.55
C SER A 39 11.67 1.66 5.92
N GLN A 40 10.53 1.55 5.24
CA GLN A 40 10.06 0.30 4.65
C GLN A 40 10.90 -0.13 3.44
N LEU A 41 11.45 0.84 2.71
CA LEU A 41 12.31 0.59 1.55
C LEU A 41 13.81 0.67 1.88
N ASP A 42 14.19 0.92 3.14
CA ASP A 42 15.59 1.03 3.57
C ASP A 42 16.42 1.96 2.66
N LEU A 43 15.93 3.19 2.49
CA LEU A 43 16.46 4.13 1.49
C LEU A 43 17.70 4.91 1.95
N LYS A 44 18.06 4.86 3.24
CA LYS A 44 19.22 5.59 3.78
C LYS A 44 20.54 4.84 3.51
N ARG A 45 20.76 4.45 2.26
CA ARG A 45 21.91 3.69 1.79
C ARG A 45 22.50 4.32 0.52
N PRO A 46 23.79 4.12 0.22
CA PRO A 46 24.44 4.69 -0.96
C PRO A 46 24.11 3.90 -2.26
N ILE A 47 22.83 3.76 -2.60
CA ILE A 47 22.35 2.92 -3.72
C ILE A 47 22.04 3.71 -5.02
N TYR A 48 21.91 5.03 -4.92
CA TYR A 48 21.36 5.87 -6.00
C TYR A 48 22.28 6.04 -7.22
N LYS A 49 23.59 5.82 -7.08
CA LYS A 49 24.50 5.89 -8.24
C LYS A 49 24.13 4.83 -9.30
N LYS A 50 23.62 3.67 -8.87
CA LYS A 50 23.19 2.61 -9.78
C LYS A 50 21.96 2.98 -10.61
N THR A 51 21.11 3.89 -10.10
CA THR A 51 19.86 4.31 -10.77
C THR A 51 20.07 5.45 -11.76
N SER A 52 21.26 6.06 -11.84
CA SER A 52 21.51 7.23 -12.71
C SER A 52 21.50 6.93 -14.21
N CYS A 53 21.51 5.65 -14.57
CA CYS A 53 21.46 5.18 -15.96
C CYS A 53 20.54 3.96 -16.07
N TYR A 54 19.99 3.74 -17.27
CA TYR A 54 19.12 2.60 -17.59
C TYR A 54 17.80 2.56 -16.80
N GLY A 55 17.36 3.70 -16.27
CA GLY A 55 16.11 3.85 -15.54
C GLY A 55 16.18 3.41 -14.07
N HIS A 56 15.19 3.89 -13.31
CA HIS A 56 15.01 3.60 -11.88
C HIS A 56 14.18 2.35 -11.61
N PHE A 57 13.35 1.93 -12.58
CA PHE A 57 12.36 0.88 -12.43
C PHE A 57 12.57 -0.29 -13.38
N GLY A 58 12.01 -1.46 -13.06
CA GLY A 58 12.00 -2.66 -13.90
C GLY A 58 13.34 -3.40 -13.92
N ARG A 59 14.17 -3.17 -12.90
CA ARG A 59 15.52 -3.73 -12.80
C ARG A 59 15.59 -4.69 -11.62
N ASN A 60 16.07 -5.90 -11.87
CA ASN A 60 16.26 -6.91 -10.82
C ASN A 60 17.62 -6.70 -10.09
N ASP A 61 17.73 -5.61 -9.33
CA ASP A 61 18.88 -5.33 -8.45
C ASP A 61 18.41 -5.46 -6.98
N PRO A 62 19.07 -6.28 -6.15
CA PRO A 62 18.66 -6.49 -4.75
C PRO A 62 18.69 -5.22 -3.89
N ASP A 63 19.43 -4.18 -4.31
CA ASP A 63 19.42 -2.90 -3.60
C ASP A 63 18.14 -2.09 -3.84
N PHE A 64 17.38 -2.40 -4.90
CA PHE A 64 16.15 -1.70 -5.26
C PHE A 64 14.95 -2.37 -4.61
N THR A 65 14.81 -2.14 -3.33
CA THR A 65 13.75 -2.72 -2.48
C THR A 65 12.34 -2.37 -2.96
N TRP A 66 12.15 -1.28 -3.72
CA TRP A 66 10.87 -0.92 -4.33
C TRP A 66 10.44 -1.85 -5.48
N GLU A 67 11.36 -2.62 -6.04
CA GLU A 67 11.07 -3.65 -7.04
C GLU A 67 10.58 -4.97 -6.41
N ILE A 68 10.66 -5.09 -5.08
CA ILE A 68 10.27 -6.30 -4.35
C ILE A 68 8.83 -6.10 -3.84
N PRO A 69 7.81 -6.77 -4.42
CA PRO A 69 6.43 -6.56 -4.02
C PRO A 69 6.19 -7.03 -2.59
N LYS A 70 5.58 -6.16 -1.79
CA LYS A 70 5.15 -6.51 -0.44
C LYS A 70 4.00 -7.53 -0.49
N LYS A 71 4.06 -8.54 0.37
CA LYS A 71 2.92 -9.44 0.60
C LYS A 71 1.81 -8.67 1.33
N LEU A 72 0.63 -8.60 0.71
CA LEU A 72 -0.51 -7.85 1.24
C LEU A 72 -1.37 -8.70 2.17
N VAL A 73 -1.93 -8.05 3.19
CA VAL A 73 -2.98 -8.57 4.07
C VAL A 73 -4.32 -8.07 3.54
N PHE A 74 -5.23 -9.00 3.21
CA PHE A 74 -6.52 -8.71 2.60
C PHE A 74 -7.70 -8.80 3.58
N GLU A 75 -7.51 -9.29 4.80
CA GLU A 75 -8.60 -9.48 5.76
C GLU A 75 -9.32 -8.16 6.03
N ILE A 76 -10.59 -8.09 5.68
CA ILE A 76 -11.49 -7.01 6.05
C ILE A 76 -12.15 -7.48 7.36
N GLU A 77 -12.07 -6.69 8.44
CA GLU A 77 -12.89 -6.95 9.63
C GLU A 77 -14.37 -6.66 9.28
N GLU A 78 -15.03 -7.58 8.57
CA GLU A 78 -16.48 -7.50 8.28
C GLU A 78 -17.36 -7.89 9.50
N ILE A 79 -16.77 -8.12 10.68
CA ILE A 79 -17.44 -8.78 11.81
C ILE A 79 -17.98 -7.79 12.88
N LYS A 80 -17.65 -6.50 12.84
CA LYS A 80 -18.14 -5.57 13.89
C LYS A 80 -19.51 -4.96 13.57
N GLU A 81 -19.75 -4.56 12.33
CA GLU A 81 -21.02 -3.90 11.94
C GLU A 81 -22.18 -4.89 11.83
N SER A 82 -21.93 -6.13 11.41
CA SER A 82 -22.93 -7.20 11.32
C SER A 82 -23.36 -7.76 12.68
N LYS A 83 -22.55 -7.59 13.73
CA LYS A 83 -22.92 -7.95 15.12
C LYS A 83 -23.73 -6.86 15.82
N GLU A 84 -23.37 -5.58 15.66
CA GLU A 84 -24.13 -4.46 16.27
C GLU A 84 -25.53 -4.27 15.67
N ILE A 85 -25.73 -4.57 14.39
CA ILE A 85 -27.05 -4.48 13.75
C ILE A 85 -27.97 -5.62 14.20
N ASN A 86 -27.43 -6.83 14.42
CA ASN A 86 -28.22 -7.97 14.91
C ASN A 86 -28.58 -7.83 16.40
N GLU A 87 -27.68 -7.30 17.25
CA GLU A 87 -27.99 -7.07 18.68
C GLU A 87 -29.03 -5.97 18.91
N LYS A 88 -29.15 -4.99 18.00
CA LYS A 88 -30.18 -3.94 18.06
C LYS A 88 -31.54 -4.36 17.50
N GLN A 89 -31.62 -5.47 16.76
CA GLN A 89 -32.88 -6.01 16.24
C GLN A 89 -33.48 -7.13 17.12
N GLN A 90 -32.76 -7.52 18.19
CA GLN A 90 -33.20 -8.55 19.15
C GLN A 90 -33.57 -7.99 20.54
N ASN A 91 -33.65 -6.66 20.70
CA ASN A 91 -34.17 -5.97 21.90
C ASN A 91 -35.28 -4.99 21.52
#